data_AF-A0A561WWX1-F1
#
_entry.id   AF-A0A561WWX1-F1
#
_cell.length_a   1.000
_cell.length_b   1.000
_cell.length_c   1.000
_cell.angle_alpha   90.00
_cell.angle_beta   90.00
_cell.angle_gamma   90.00
#
_symmetry.space_group_name_H-M   'P 1'
#
loop_
_entity.id
_entity.type
_entity.pdbx_description
1 polymer ?
#
loop_
_entity_poly.entity_id
_entity_poly.type
_entity_poly.pdbx_seq_one_letter_code
_entity_poly.pdbx_strand_id
1 'polypeptide(L)'
;MFDPVCPSDLSPIRVGDKWAGMIVRCLERGPRRFSELRVPLRGITAKALTKSLRTLERDGLIKRTSHPEPVRRVEYGLTPLGRSLLQPMAAACAWAQEHWEELLDAREASAHG
;
A
#
# COMPACT_ATOMS: atom_id res chain seq x y z
N MET A 1 -4.96 0.25 22.16
CA MET A 1 -4.22 -0.13 23.38
C MET A 1 -2.84 -0.57 22.94
N PHE A 2 -1.81 0.24 23.18
CA PHE A 2 -0.42 -0.06 22.80
C PHE A 2 0.15 -1.01 23.85
N ASP A 3 0.10 -2.31 23.57
CA ASP A 3 0.58 -3.34 24.49
C ASP A 3 2.09 -3.62 24.24
N PRO A 4 2.96 -3.53 25.26
CA PRO A 4 4.40 -3.76 25.13
C PRO A 4 4.80 -5.21 24.77
N VAL A 5 3.86 -6.17 24.82
CA VAL A 5 4.10 -7.56 24.39
C VAL A 5 3.69 -7.78 22.92
N CYS A 6 3.19 -6.76 22.24
CA CYS A 6 2.93 -6.87 20.81
C CYS A 6 4.28 -6.72 20.08
N PRO A 7 4.88 -7.80 19.54
CA PRO A 7 6.09 -7.67 18.73
C PRO A 7 5.76 -6.67 17.63
N SER A 8 6.56 -5.61 17.52
CA SER A 8 6.38 -4.51 16.57
C SER A 8 6.42 -4.94 15.10
N ASP A 9 6.66 -6.23 14.87
CA ASP A 9 6.57 -6.93 13.59
C ASP A 9 5.17 -7.45 13.23
N LEU A 10 4.22 -7.44 14.18
CA LEU A 10 2.81 -7.81 13.97
C LEU A 10 1.88 -6.63 13.72
N SER A 11 2.40 -5.41 13.55
CA SER A 11 1.56 -4.29 13.07
C SER A 11 1.07 -4.62 11.66
N PRO A 12 -0.23 -4.93 11.47
CA PRO A 12 -0.74 -5.46 10.20
C PRO A 12 -0.75 -4.40 9.10
N ILE A 13 -0.60 -3.13 9.48
CA ILE A 13 -0.51 -1.97 8.59
C ILE A 13 0.59 -1.07 9.18
N ARG A 14 1.86 -1.30 8.80
CA ARG A 14 2.89 -0.28 9.03
C ARG A 14 2.53 0.93 8.18
N VAL A 15 1.94 1.94 8.82
CA VAL A 15 1.68 3.29 8.29
C VAL A 15 3.01 4.03 8.04
N GLY A 16 3.88 3.45 7.21
CA GLY A 16 5.24 3.93 6.98
C GLY A 16 5.84 3.52 5.64
N ASP A 17 5.25 2.55 4.93
CA ASP A 17 5.61 2.35 3.52
C ASP A 17 4.72 3.23 2.64
N LYS A 18 5.29 4.36 2.19
CA LYS A 18 4.69 5.30 1.23
C LYS A 18 4.04 4.57 0.04
N TRP A 19 4.56 3.41 -0.36
CA TRP A 19 4.11 2.70 -1.55
C TRP A 19 3.04 1.64 -1.29
N ALA A 20 2.92 1.13 -0.07
CA ALA A 20 2.01 0.02 0.25
C ALA A 20 0.56 0.34 -0.15
N GLY A 21 0.03 1.47 0.29
CA GLY A 21 -1.32 1.91 -0.08
C GLY A 21 -1.47 2.10 -1.59
N MET A 22 -0.50 2.73 -2.26
CA MET A 22 -0.57 2.94 -3.70
C MET A 22 -0.53 1.62 -4.50
N ILE A 23 0.25 0.64 -4.07
CA ILE A 23 0.31 -0.70 -4.67
C ILE A 23 -1.05 -1.39 -4.50
N VAL A 24 -1.63 -1.36 -3.29
CA VAL A 24 -2.95 -1.96 -3.01
C VAL A 24 -4.02 -1.34 -3.92
N ARG A 25 -4.04 -0.01 -4.06
CA ARG A 25 -4.95 0.69 -4.99
C ARG A 25 -4.71 0.29 -6.46
N CYS A 26 -3.46 0.12 -6.89
CA CYS A 26 -3.16 -0.31 -8.25
C CYS A 26 -3.71 -1.72 -8.57
N LEU A 27 -3.72 -2.61 -7.57
CA LEU A 27 -4.17 -4.00 -7.70
C LEU A 27 -5.68 -4.20 -7.50
N GLU A 28 -6.44 -3.14 -7.18
CA GLU A 28 -7.89 -3.18 -6.97
C GLU A 28 -8.63 -3.85 -8.14
N ARG A 29 -8.28 -3.46 -9.36
CA ARG A 29 -8.88 -3.94 -10.62
C ARG A 29 -8.36 -5.32 -11.07
N GLY A 30 -7.41 -5.91 -10.36
CA GLY A 30 -6.89 -7.24 -10.68
C GLY A 30 -5.35 -7.33 -10.63
N PRO A 31 -4.81 -8.55 -10.88
CA PRO A 31 -3.39 -8.80 -10.82
C PRO A 31 -2.59 -7.99 -11.85
N ARG A 32 -1.37 -7.58 -11.50
CA ARG A 32 -0.46 -6.84 -12.37
C ARG A 32 0.97 -7.35 -12.30
N ARG A 33 1.71 -7.17 -13.40
CA ARG A 33 3.15 -7.39 -13.46
C ARG A 33 3.92 -6.27 -12.78
N PHE A 34 5.17 -6.54 -12.42
CA PHE A 34 6.07 -5.53 -11.84
C PHE A 34 6.21 -4.28 -12.72
N SER A 35 6.37 -4.47 -14.03
CA SER A 35 6.46 -3.36 -14.99
C SER A 35 5.19 -2.52 -15.06
N GLU A 36 4.02 -3.16 -14.99
CA GLU A 36 2.72 -2.48 -15.02
C GLU A 36 2.45 -1.69 -13.75
N LEU A 37 2.97 -2.13 -12.60
CA LEU A 37 2.91 -1.37 -11.34
C LEU A 37 3.79 -0.12 -11.39
N ARG A 38 4.90 -0.12 -12.11
CA ARG A 38 5.80 1.04 -12.21
C ARG A 38 5.22 2.20 -13.02
N VAL A 39 4.26 1.95 -13.91
CA VAL A 39 3.63 2.98 -14.74
C VAL A 39 2.84 4.00 -13.90
N PRO A 40 1.88 3.60 -13.04
CA PRO A 40 1.16 4.53 -12.18
C PRO A 40 1.99 5.01 -10.99
N LEU A 41 2.95 4.21 -10.49
CA LEU A 41 3.77 4.53 -9.32
C LEU A 41 5.00 5.38 -9.70
N ARG A 42 4.77 6.58 -10.25
CA ARG A 42 5.87 7.47 -10.66
C ARG A 42 6.80 7.80 -9.48
N GLY A 43 8.11 7.69 -9.70
CA GLY A 43 9.13 7.94 -8.68
C GLY A 43 9.48 6.74 -7.78
N ILE A 44 8.80 5.60 -7.91
CA ILE A 44 9.22 4.39 -7.20
C ILE A 44 10.48 3.79 -7.84
N THR A 45 11.51 3.52 -7.04
CA THR A 45 12.68 2.77 -7.50
C THR A 45 12.34 1.27 -7.57
N ALA A 46 13.02 0.52 -8.44
CA ALA A 46 12.81 -0.92 -8.53
C ALA A 46 13.10 -1.63 -7.19
N LYS A 47 14.11 -1.16 -6.45
CA LYS A 47 14.45 -1.65 -5.12
C LYS A 47 13.33 -1.39 -4.11
N ALA A 48 12.75 -0.18 -4.11
CA ALA A 48 11.63 0.17 -3.25
C ALA A 48 10.37 -0.66 -3.57
N LEU A 49 10.02 -0.80 -4.85
CA LEU A 49 8.89 -1.64 -5.27
C LEU A 49 9.07 -3.10 -4.84
N THR A 50 10.27 -3.66 -5.04
CA THR A 50 10.59 -5.03 -4.62
C THR A 50 10.50 -5.21 -3.09
N LYS A 51 10.94 -4.21 -2.31
CA LYS A 51 10.82 -4.23 -0.85
C LYS A 51 9.34 -4.18 -0.43
N SER A 52 8.56 -3.29 -1.04
CA SER A 52 7.15 -3.09 -0.73
C SER A 52 6.33 -4.35 -1.06
N LEU A 53 6.52 -4.93 -2.24
CA LEU A 53 5.84 -6.16 -2.66
C LEU A 53 6.17 -7.33 -1.74
N ARG A 54 7.44 -7.52 -1.35
CA ARG A 54 7.82 -8.58 -0.39
C ARG A 54 7.18 -8.38 0.98
N THR A 55 7.07 -7.14 1.43
CA THR A 55 6.42 -6.80 2.71
C THR A 55 4.94 -7.12 2.64
N LEU A 56 4.23 -6.63 1.62
CA LEU A 56 2.82 -6.92 1.39
C LEU A 56 2.52 -8.42 1.21
N GLU A 57 3.43 -9.18 0.57
CA GLU A 57 3.30 -10.62 0.40
C GLU A 57 3.46 -11.37 1.72
N ARG A 58 4.50 -11.01 2.50
CA ARG A 58 4.73 -11.53 3.85
C ARG A 58 3.55 -11.26 4.78
N ASP A 59 2.97 -10.06 4.69
CA ASP A 59 1.85 -9.63 5.51
C ASP A 59 0.50 -10.24 5.03
N GLY A 60 0.53 -11.05 3.96
CA GLY A 60 -0.64 -11.76 3.43
C GLY A 60 -1.62 -10.87 2.65
N LEU A 61 -1.25 -9.64 2.32
CA LEU A 61 -2.09 -8.68 1.59
C LEU A 61 -2.06 -8.92 0.07
N ILE A 62 -0.95 -9.43 -0.45
CA ILE A 62 -0.84 -9.80 -1.86
C ILE A 62 -0.35 -11.24 -2.03
N LYS A 63 -0.67 -11.83 -3.18
CA LYS A 63 -0.14 -13.11 -3.64
C LYS A 63 0.70 -12.88 -4.90
N ARG A 64 1.90 -13.44 -4.91
CA ARG A 64 2.74 -13.54 -6.10
C ARG A 64 2.43 -14.85 -6.85
N THR A 65 2.07 -14.75 -8.12
CA THR A 65 1.79 -15.91 -8.99
C THR A 65 2.81 -15.96 -10.11
N SER A 66 3.50 -17.09 -10.24
CA SER A 66 4.41 -17.36 -11.36
C SER A 66 3.67 -18.21 -12.38
N HIS A 67 3.49 -17.69 -13.58
CA HIS A 67 2.95 -18.45 -14.71
C HIS A 67 4.12 -19.09 -15.46
N PRO A 68 4.21 -20.43 -15.52
CA PRO A 68 5.17 -21.12 -16.38
C PRO A 68 4.84 -20.91 -17.87
N GLU A 69 5.71 -21.42 -18.74
CA GLU A 69 5.79 -21.24 -20.21
C GLU A 69 4.50 -20.99 -21.04
N PRO A 70 4.65 -20.39 -22.24
CA PRO A 70 5.90 -20.01 -22.92
C PRO A 70 6.44 -18.63 -22.53
N VAL A 71 5.62 -17.77 -21.92
CA VAL A 71 6.06 -16.44 -21.44
C VAL A 71 6.05 -16.47 -19.92
N ARG A 72 7.20 -16.84 -19.34
CA ARG A 72 7.40 -16.82 -17.89
C ARG A 72 7.09 -15.42 -17.36
N ARG A 73 5.95 -15.26 -16.69
CA ARG A 73 5.54 -13.97 -16.13
C ARG A 73 5.15 -14.10 -14.67
N VAL A 74 5.45 -13.05 -13.93
CA VAL A 74 5.12 -12.94 -12.51
C VAL A 74 4.10 -11.82 -12.35
N GLU A 75 3.00 -12.15 -11.70
CA GLU A 75 1.92 -11.23 -11.38
C GLU A 75 1.72 -11.16 -9.87
N TYR A 76 1.28 -9.99 -9.41
CA TYR A 76 0.91 -9.71 -8.04
C TYR A 76 -0.57 -9.37 -8.01
N GLY A 77 -1.33 -9.98 -7.10
CA GLY A 77 -2.75 -9.67 -6.92
C GLY A 77 -3.13 -9.61 -5.45
N LEU A 78 -4.19 -8.87 -5.13
CA LEU A 78 -4.71 -8.81 -3.76
C LEU A 78 -5.26 -10.18 -3.33
N THR A 79 -4.93 -10.58 -2.10
CA THR A 79 -5.64 -11.66 -1.41
C THR A 79 -7.02 -11.16 -0.93
N PRO A 80 -7.90 -12.04 -0.41
CA PRO A 80 -9.12 -11.59 0.26
C PRO A 80 -8.85 -10.57 1.38
N LEU A 81 -7.80 -10.80 2.19
CA LEU A 81 -7.36 -9.86 3.22
C LEU A 81 -6.92 -8.52 2.62
N GLY A 82 -6.09 -8.53 1.58
CA GLY A 82 -5.67 -7.30 0.89
C GLY A 82 -6.83 -6.53 0.24
N ARG A 83 -7.86 -7.22 -0.25
CA ARG A 83 -9.08 -6.57 -0.75
C ARG A 83 -9.88 -5.92 0.37
N SER A 84 -9.97 -6.54 1.54
CA SER A 84 -10.68 -5.95 2.69
C SER A 84 -10.09 -4.61 3.15
N LEU A 85 -8.79 -4.38 2.89
CA LEU A 85 -8.10 -3.13 3.20
C LEU A 85 -8.56 -1.93 2.35
N LEU A 86 -9.17 -2.16 1.19
CA LEU A 86 -9.63 -1.09 0.29
C LEU A 86 -10.69 -0.20 0.96
N GLN A 87 -11.59 -0.78 1.76
CA GLN A 87 -12.66 -0.02 2.42
C GLN A 87 -12.10 0.90 3.53
N PRO A 88 -11.28 0.44 4.49
CA PRO A 88 -10.62 1.33 5.45
C PRO A 88 -9.82 2.45 4.78
N MET A 89 -9.11 2.14 3.69
CA MET A 89 -8.37 3.15 2.93
C MET A 89 -9.31 4.20 2.32
N ALA A 90 -10.44 3.78 1.75
CA ALA A 90 -11.43 4.68 1.19
C ALA A 90 -12.05 5.59 2.26
N ALA A 91 -12.34 5.04 3.45
CA ALA A 91 -12.85 5.82 4.58
C ALA A 91 -11.83 6.88 5.04
N ALA A 92 -10.55 6.50 5.16
CA ALA A 92 -9.49 7.46 5.48
C ALA A 92 -9.33 8.55 4.42
N CYS A 93 -9.44 8.20 3.14
CA CYS A 93 -9.42 9.18 2.05
C CYS A 93 -10.64 10.13 2.10
N ALA A 94 -11.84 9.61 2.36
CA ALA A 94 -13.05 10.42 2.46
C ALA A 94 -12.95 11.42 3.63
N TRP A 95 -12.53 10.96 4.80
CA TRP A 95 -12.28 11.83 5.95
C TRP A 95 -11.24 12.91 5.63
N ALA A 96 -10.12 12.53 4.99
CA ALA A 96 -9.09 13.51 4.63
C ALA A 96 -9.56 14.53 3.58
N GLN A 97 -10.49 14.16 2.71
CA GLN A 97 -11.12 15.08 1.75
C GLN A 97 -12.08 16.04 2.44
N GLU A 98 -12.86 15.55 3.39
CA GLU A 98 -13.80 16.35 4.19
C GLU A 98 -13.09 17.40 5.05
N HIS A 99 -11.95 17.04 5.64
CA HIS A 99 -11.18 17.91 6.54
C HIS A 99 -9.92 18.50 5.90
N TRP A 100 -9.85 18.58 4.57
CA TRP A 100 -8.63 19.01 3.88
C TRP A 100 -8.23 20.45 4.22
N GLU A 101 -9.20 21.36 4.27
CA GLU A 101 -8.98 22.78 4.61
C GLU A 101 -8.48 22.93 6.04
N GLU A 102 -9.16 22.30 7.00
CA GLU A 102 -8.76 22.29 8.42
C GLU A 102 -7.32 21.76 8.61
N LEU A 103 -6.93 20.72 7.84
CA LEU A 103 -5.58 20.18 7.86
C LEU A 103 -4.53 21.14 7.28
N LEU A 104 -4.87 21.92 6.26
CA LEU A 104 -3.97 22.91 5.68
C LEU A 104 -3.78 24.08 6.65
N ASP A 105 -4.87 24.62 7.20
CA ASP A 105 -4.83 25.72 8.17
C ASP A 105 -3.97 25.34 9.39
N ALA A 106 -4.15 24.14 9.93
CA ALA A 106 -3.35 23.65 11.06
C ALA A 106 -1.84 23.53 10.74
N ARG A 107 -1.50 23.15 9.50
CA ARG A 107 -0.10 23.05 9.05
C ARG A 107 0.53 24.42 8.84
N GLU A 108 -0.20 25.36 8.27
CA GLU A 108 0.26 26.74 8.07
C GLU A 108 0.45 27.44 9.41
N ALA A 109 -0.48 27.31 10.35
CA ALA A 109 -0.35 27.85 11.70
C ALA A 109 0.89 27.32 12.44
N SER A 110 1.25 26.04 12.24
CA SER A 110 2.43 25.41 12.83
C SER A 110 3.75 25.82 12.16
N ALA A 111 3.71 26.39 10.95
CA ALA A 111 4.89 26.86 10.23
C ALA A 111 5.27 28.32 10.53
N HIS A 112 4.37 29.07 11.17
CA HIS A 112 4.55 30.49 11.52
C HIS A 112 4.81 30.73 13.02
N GLY A 113 4.98 29.67 13.82
CA GLY A 113 5.40 29.72 15.23
C GLY A 113 6.74 29.05 15.44
#